data_AF-A0A354M5E2-F1
#
_entry.id   AF-A0A354M5E2-F1
#
_cell.length_a   1.000
_cell.length_b   1.000
_cell.length_c   1.000
_cell.angle_alpha   90.00
_cell.angle_beta   90.00
_cell.angle_gamma   90.00
#
_symmetry.space_group_name_H-M   'P 1'
#
loop_
_entity.id
_entity.type
_entity.pdbx_description
1 polymer ?
#
loop_
_entity_poly.entity_id
_entity_poly.type
_entity_poly.pdbx_seq_one_letter_code
_entity_poly.pdbx_strand_id
1 'polypeptide(L)' 'MNMERRHGEMKPVIQKALVKLDGAPFKHFVAQREQWAKETCYVYPGPIQYFGPTEVCDQPTETLKLEQA' A
#
# COMPACT_ATOMS: atom_id res chain seq x y z
N MET A 1 -19.67 -0.19 -11.31
CA MET A 1 -20.12 -1.59 -11.27
C MET A 1 -19.63 -2.24 -12.56
N ASN A 2 -18.96 -3.40 -12.49
CA ASN A 2 -18.37 -4.10 -13.65
C ASN A 2 -19.01 -5.48 -13.82
N MET A 3 -18.89 -6.11 -14.99
CA MET A 3 -19.26 -7.50 -15.21
C MET A 3 -18.00 -8.37 -15.29
N GLU A 4 -17.90 -9.42 -14.48
CA GLU A 4 -16.79 -10.39 -14.52
C GLU A 4 -17.33 -11.81 -14.73
N ARG A 5 -16.59 -12.66 -15.45
CA ARG A 5 -16.92 -14.09 -15.57
C ARG A 5 -16.51 -14.84 -14.30
N ARG A 6 -17.47 -15.46 -13.60
CA ARG A 6 -17.24 -16.30 -12.41
C ARG A 6 -17.99 -17.61 -12.53
N HIS A 7 -17.28 -18.72 -12.30
CA HIS A 7 -17.82 -20.07 -12.46
C HIS A 7 -18.54 -20.27 -13.81
N GLY A 8 -17.99 -19.69 -14.88
CA GLY A 8 -18.53 -19.81 -16.25
C GLY A 8 -19.56 -18.75 -16.66
N GLU A 9 -20.06 -17.91 -15.75
CA GLU A 9 -21.15 -16.96 -16.03
C GLU A 9 -20.74 -15.50 -15.81
N MET A 10 -21.31 -14.57 -16.56
CA MET A 10 -21.10 -13.14 -16.35
C MET A 10 -21.92 -12.67 -15.14
N LYS A 11 -21.23 -12.17 -14.10
CA LYS A 11 -21.87 -11.68 -12.86
C LYS A 11 -21.53 -10.20 -12.64
N PRO A 12 -22.48 -9.37 -12.18
CA PRO A 12 -22.18 -8.01 -11.76
C PRO A 12 -21.35 -8.04 -10.48
N VAL A 13 -20.24 -7.28 -10.48
CA VAL A 13 -19.27 -7.25 -9.38
C VAL A 13 -18.76 -5.84 -9.11
N ILE A 14 -18.21 -5.67 -7.91
CA ILE A 14 -17.34 -4.54 -7.57
C ILE A 14 -15.95 -4.82 -8.17
N GLN A 15 -15.46 -3.90 -8.98
CA GLN A 15 -14.13 -4.01 -9.59
C GLN A 15 -13.05 -3.92 -8.51
N LYS A 16 -12.08 -4.82 -8.56
CA LYS A 16 -10.93 -4.79 -7.64
C LYS A 16 -10.09 -3.53 -7.90
N ALA A 17 -9.85 -2.76 -6.86
CA ALA A 17 -8.87 -1.68 -6.89
C ALA A 17 -7.46 -2.30 -6.84
N LEU A 18 -6.72 -2.18 -7.94
CA LEU A 18 -5.33 -2.62 -8.04
C LEU A 18 -4.39 -1.44 -7.78
N VAL A 19 -3.09 -1.73 -7.67
CA VAL A 19 -2.05 -0.69 -7.56
C VAL A 19 -2.09 0.21 -8.79
N LYS A 20 -2.18 1.52 -8.58
CA LYS A 20 -2.01 2.53 -9.63
C LYS A 20 -0.53 2.76 -9.86
N LEU A 21 -0.02 2.38 -11.02
CA LEU A 21 1.42 2.49 -11.36
C LEU A 21 1.87 3.95 -11.54
N ASP A 22 0.94 4.87 -11.73
CA ASP A 22 1.16 6.31 -11.75
C ASP A 22 0.84 6.99 -10.40
N GLY A 23 0.38 6.22 -9.40
CA GLY A 23 0.05 6.70 -8.07
C GLY A 23 1.28 6.99 -7.20
N ALA A 24 1.11 7.87 -6.21
CA ALA A 24 2.20 8.30 -5.32
C ALA A 24 2.89 7.15 -4.58
N PRO A 25 2.18 6.13 -4.03
CA PRO A 25 2.85 5.00 -3.37
C PRO A 25 3.81 4.24 -4.29
N PHE A 26 3.38 3.94 -5.53
CA PHE A 26 4.23 3.20 -6.46
C PHE A 26 5.39 4.06 -6.96
N LYS A 27 5.17 5.36 -7.21
CA LYS A 27 6.25 6.29 -7.58
C LYS A 27 7.29 6.43 -6.48
N HIS A 28 6.89 6.48 -5.21
CA HIS A 28 7.82 6.48 -4.07
C HIS A 28 8.69 5.23 -4.08
N PHE A 29 8.10 4.05 -4.26
CA PHE A 29 8.85 2.80 -4.41
C PHE A 29 9.84 2.86 -5.60
N VAL A 30 9.39 3.31 -6.79
CA VAL A 30 10.26 3.42 -7.97
C VAL A 30 11.45 4.35 -7.74
N ALA A 31 11.26 5.45 -7.02
CA ALA A 31 12.32 6.40 -6.72
C ALA A 31 13.41 5.84 -5.80
N GLN A 32 13.10 4.82 -4.99
CA GLN A 32 13.99 4.31 -3.95
C GLN A 32 14.57 2.91 -4.25
N ARG A 33 13.85 2.09 -5.03
CA ARG A 33 14.16 0.66 -5.23
C ARG A 33 15.56 0.36 -5.74
N GLU A 34 16.17 1.25 -6.53
CA GLU A 34 17.53 1.02 -7.05
C GLU A 34 18.60 1.14 -5.96
N GLN A 35 18.41 2.05 -5.01
CA GLN A 35 19.30 2.19 -3.85
C GLN A 35 19.10 1.02 -2.89
N TRP A 36 17.85 0.71 -2.55
CA TRP A 36 17.52 -0.38 -1.63
C TRP A 36 17.98 -1.75 -2.15
N ALA A 37 18.13 -1.92 -3.46
CA ALA A 37 18.67 -3.15 -4.05
C ALA A 37 20.19 -3.31 -3.86
N LYS A 38 20.93 -2.22 -3.63
CA LYS A 38 22.40 -2.19 -3.59
C LYS A 38 22.96 -1.96 -2.19
N GLU A 39 22.20 -1.27 -1.35
CA GLU A 39 22.62 -0.79 -0.04
C GLU A 39 21.86 -1.44 1.11
N THR A 40 22.44 -1.39 2.30
CA THR A 40 21.80 -1.87 3.54
C THR A 40 20.82 -0.82 4.07
N CYS A 41 19.65 -0.72 3.44
CA CYS A 41 18.58 0.24 3.78
C CYS A 41 17.38 -0.41 4.49
N TYR A 42 17.61 -1.42 5.33
CA TYR A 42 16.51 -2.13 6.00
C TYR A 42 15.86 -1.31 7.10
N VAL A 43 14.53 -1.38 7.17
CA VAL A 43 13.72 -0.81 8.25
C VAL A 43 13.16 -1.96 9.09
N TYR A 44 13.29 -1.87 10.41
CA TYR A 44 12.82 -2.88 11.36
C TYR A 44 11.63 -2.30 12.15
N PRO A 45 10.40 -2.35 11.62
CA PRO A 45 9.24 -1.85 12.33
C PRO A 45 9.05 -2.64 13.63
N GLY A 46 8.70 -1.93 14.70
CA GLY A 46 8.35 -2.54 15.97
C GLY A 46 7.00 -3.26 15.92
N PRO A 47 6.65 -4.00 16.99
CA PRO A 47 5.31 -4.57 17.13
C PRO A 47 4.24 -3.48 17.20
N ILE A 48 3.00 -3.81 16.80
CA ILE A 48 1.84 -2.92 16.96
C ILE A 48 1.68 -2.56 18.44
N GLN A 49 1.62 -1.26 18.73
CA GLN A 49 1.41 -0.75 20.08
C GLN A 49 -0.05 -0.35 20.27
N TYR A 50 -0.64 -0.76 21.39
CA TYR A 50 -2.01 -0.42 21.79
C TYR A 50 -2.06 0.60 22.93
N PHE A 51 -0.90 0.89 23.55
CA PHE A 51 -0.76 1.79 24.68
C PHE A 51 0.50 2.63 24.49
N GLY A 52 0.46 3.88 24.91
CA GLY A 52 1.56 4.83 24.76
C GLY A 52 1.19 6.03 23.90
N PRO A 53 2.20 6.78 23.40
CA PRO A 53 1.97 8.00 22.65
C PRO A 53 1.22 7.76 21.31
N THR A 54 0.40 8.72 20.91
CA THR A 54 -0.44 8.62 19.69
C THR A 54 0.41 8.56 18.43
N GLU A 55 1.57 9.21 18.43
CA GLU A 55 2.54 9.14 17.33
C GLU A 55 3.10 7.74 17.10
N VAL A 56 2.87 6.79 18.00
CA VAL A 56 3.23 5.37 17.82
C VAL A 56 1.97 4.51 17.63
N CYS A 57 0.96 4.68 18.47
CA CYS A 57 -0.24 3.84 18.48
C CYS A 57 -1.16 4.09 17.27
N ASP A 58 -1.24 5.33 16.78
CA ASP A 58 -2.23 5.75 15.79
C ASP A 58 -1.62 5.95 14.39
N GLN A 59 -0.47 5.31 14.12
CA GLN A 59 0.23 5.43 12.84
C GLN A 59 -0.55 4.75 11.69
N PRO A 60 -0.94 5.50 10.63
CA PRO A 60 -1.53 4.89 9.45
C PRO A 60 -0.46 4.27 8.54
N THR A 61 -0.91 3.50 7.55
CA THR A 61 -0.02 2.94 6.53
C THR A 61 0.68 4.02 5.69
N GLU A 62 1.89 3.73 5.21
CA GLU A 62 2.59 4.62 4.26
C GLU A 62 1.82 4.83 2.96
N THR A 63 1.07 3.83 2.49
CA THR A 63 0.17 3.98 1.34
C THR A 63 -0.84 5.11 1.58
N LEU A 64 -1.54 5.10 2.71
CA LEU A 64 -2.54 6.13 3.01
C LEU A 64 -1.91 7.51 3.17
N LYS A 65 -0.75 7.59 3.83
CA LYS A 65 -0.01 8.86 3.97
C LYS A 65 0.37 9.43 2.60
N LEU A 66 0.92 8.62 1.70
CA LEU A 66 1.34 9.06 0.37
C LEU A 66 0.16 9.38 -0.57
N GLU A 67 -0.98 8.73 -0.40
CA GLU A 67 -2.19 9.02 -1.17
C GLU A 67 -2.92 10.30 -0.72
N GLN A 68 -2.74 10.70 0.54
CA GLN A 68 -3.37 11.89 1.15
C GLN A 68 -2.39 13.07 1.36
N ALA A 69 -1.15 12.93 0.87
CA ALA A 69 -0.10 13.95 0.98
C ALA A 69 -0.37 15.18 0.10
#